data_AF-A0A2N2C0M3-F1
#
_entry.id   AF-A0A2N2C0M3-F1
#
_cell.length_a   1.000
_cell.length_b   1.000
_cell.length_c   1.000
_cell.angle_alpha   90.00
_cell.angle_beta   90.00
_cell.angle_gamma   90.00
#
_symmetry.space_group_name_H-M   'P 1'
#
loop_
_entity.id
_entity.type
_entity.pdbx_description
1 polymer ?
#
loop_
_entity_poly.entity_id
_entity_poly.type
_entity_poly.pdbx_seq_one_letter_code
_entity_poly.pdbx_strand_id
1 'polypeptide(L)'
;MIYLELLWTFIQIGAFSFGGGYAVLPMIEKYVVQQQQWITLSELADITSISQMTPGPIAINAATFVGIKVAGIWGGLIATIGCVLPSFILLIILAYYFFK
;
A
#
# COMPACT_ATOMS: atom_id res chain seq x y z
N MET A 1 8.70 -13.07 10.09
CA MET A 1 7.23 -12.95 10.11
C MET A 1 6.75 -11.58 9.63
N ILE A 2 7.49 -10.48 9.87
CA ILE A 2 7.14 -9.11 9.43
C ILE A 2 6.73 -9.01 7.95
N TYR A 3 7.42 -9.69 7.04
CA TYR A 3 7.13 -9.64 5.60
C TYR A 3 5.74 -10.19 5.22
N LEU A 4 5.26 -11.23 5.91
CA LEU A 4 3.94 -11.80 5.66
C LEU A 4 2.83 -10.89 6.18
N GLU A 5 3.04 -10.29 7.36
CA GLU A 5 2.11 -9.30 7.92
C GLU A 5 2.02 -8.08 7.01
N LEU A 6 3.17 -7.60 6.53
CA LEU A 6 3.25 -6.46 5.62
C LEU A 6 2.51 -6.76 4.31
N LEU A 7 2.75 -7.93 3.71
CA LEU A 7 2.01 -8.39 2.53
C LEU A 7 0.50 -8.45 2.79
N TRP A 8 0.07 -9.04 3.91
CA TRP A 8 -1.34 -9.19 4.25
C TRP A 8 -2.02 -7.83 4.47
N THR A 9 -1.39 -6.93 5.22
CA THR A 9 -1.89 -5.58 5.47
C THR A 9 -2.03 -4.80 4.16
N PHE A 10 -1.02 -4.82 3.29
CA PHE A 10 -1.08 -4.09 2.02
C PHE A 10 -2.04 -4.72 1.00
N ILE A 11 -2.28 -6.04 1.05
CA ILE A 11 -3.37 -6.67 0.28
C ILE A 11 -4.73 -6.15 0.74
N GLN A 12 -4.97 -6.04 2.05
CA GLN A 12 -6.22 -5.48 2.55
C GLN A 12 -6.39 -4.02 2.11
N ILE A 13 -5.34 -3.21 2.27
CA ILE A 13 -5.36 -1.81 1.85
C ILE A 13 -5.61 -1.71 0.33
N GLY A 14 -4.92 -2.49 -0.49
CA GLY A 14 -5.09 -2.50 -1.94
C GLY A 14 -6.47 -2.98 -2.39
N ALA A 15 -7.02 -4.00 -1.73
CA ALA A 15 -8.35 -4.54 -2.05
C ALA A 15 -9.48 -3.58 -1.71
N PHE A 16 -9.32 -2.77 -0.66
CA PHE A 16 -10.34 -1.82 -0.20
C PHE A 16 -10.01 -0.35 -0.52
N SER A 17 -9.03 -0.11 -1.39
CA SER A 17 -8.62 1.21 -1.88
C SER A 17 -9.61 1.80 -2.90
N PHE A 18 -10.89 1.92 -2.53
CA PHE A 18 -11.90 2.58 -3.35
C PHE A 18 -11.94 4.09 -3.03
N GLY A 19 -11.83 4.94 -4.06
CA GLY A 19 -11.83 6.40 -3.90
C GLY A 19 -10.52 7.12 -4.28
N GLY A 20 -9.57 6.42 -4.92
CA GLY A 20 -8.33 7.01 -5.45
C GLY A 20 -7.19 7.06 -4.42
N GLY A 21 -6.07 7.69 -4.78
CA GLY A 21 -4.83 7.65 -4.00
C GLY A 21 -4.93 8.20 -2.58
N TYR A 22 -5.80 9.18 -2.35
CA TYR A 22 -6.00 9.78 -1.02
C TYR A 22 -6.86 8.93 -0.08
N ALA A 23 -7.71 8.04 -0.61
CA ALA A 23 -8.50 7.11 0.20
C ALA A 23 -7.62 6.05 0.90
N VAL A 24 -6.39 5.84 0.39
CA VAL A 24 -5.43 4.88 0.93
C VAL A 24 -4.74 5.39 2.19
N LEU A 25 -4.54 6.70 2.33
CA LEU A 25 -3.79 7.26 3.47
C LEU A 25 -4.48 7.01 4.82
N PRO A 26 -5.81 7.20 4.98
CA PRO A 26 -6.50 6.84 6.22
C PRO A 26 -6.46 5.33 6.52
N MET A 27 -6.42 4.49 5.48
CA MET A 27 -6.25 3.05 5.68
C MET A 27 -4.84 2.72 6.16
N ILE A 28 -3.81 3.31 5.55
CA ILE A 28 -2.43 3.16 6.02
C ILE A 28 -2.32 3.65 7.47
N GLU A 29 -2.91 4.79 7.83
CA GLU A 29 -2.91 5.26 9.22
C GLU A 29 -3.54 4.23 10.17
N LYS A 30 -4.73 3.72 9.85
CA LYS A 30 -5.42 2.72 10.66
C LYS A 30 -4.62 1.43 10.82
N TYR A 31 -4.13 0.87 9.72
CA TYR A 31 -3.49 -0.45 9.74
C TYR A 31 -2.02 -0.37 10.19
N VAL A 32 -1.27 0.62 9.73
CA VAL A 32 0.19 0.71 9.95
C VAL A 32 0.54 1.49 11.22
N VAL A 33 -0.17 2.59 11.51
CA VAL A 33 0.11 3.43 12.70
C VAL A 33 -0.64 2.94 13.93
N GLN A 34 -1.94 2.69 13.79
CA GLN A 34 -2.79 2.36 14.95
C GLN A 34 -2.74 0.87 15.32
N GLN A 35 -2.90 -0.03 14.34
CA GLN A 35 -2.94 -1.48 14.63
C GLN A 35 -1.54 -2.09 14.78
N GLN A 36 -0.66 -1.88 13.80
CA GLN A 36 0.66 -2.52 13.78
C GLN A 36 1.75 -1.69 14.48
N GLN A 37 1.51 -0.38 14.67
CA GLN A 37 2.45 0.55 15.29
C GLN A 37 3.87 0.52 14.67
N TRP A 38 3.97 0.23 13.37
CA TRP A 38 5.27 0.13 12.69
C TRP A 38 5.91 1.49 12.41
N ILE A 39 5.08 2.53 12.29
CA ILE A 39 5.51 3.91 12.10
C ILE A 39 4.65 4.83 12.96
N THR A 40 5.17 6.01 13.28
CA THR A 40 4.42 7.05 13.99
C THR A 40 3.57 7.88 13.02
N LEU A 41 2.60 8.63 13.55
CA LEU A 41 1.79 9.56 12.75
C LEU A 41 2.66 10.64 12.08
N SER A 42 3.72 11.11 12.75
CA SER A 42 4.67 12.07 12.18
C SER A 42 5.41 11.47 10.98
N GLU A 43 5.87 10.23 11.10
CA GLU A 43 6.56 9.55 10.01
C GLU A 43 5.62 9.26 8.83
N LEU A 44 4.34 8.96 9.11
CA LEU A 44 3.34 8.85 8.05
C LEU A 44 3.17 10.19 7.31
N ALA A 45 3.15 11.32 8.01
CA ALA A 45 3.07 12.64 7.39
C ALA A 45 4.29 12.94 6.50
N ASP A 46 5.50 12.58 6.95
CA ASP A 46 6.73 12.70 6.17
C ASP A 46 6.69 11.82 4.91
N ILE A 47 6.28 10.55 5.06
CA ILE A 47 6.12 9.62 3.94
C ILE A 47 5.07 10.13 2.95
N THR A 48 3.98 10.71 3.44
CA THR A 48 2.92 11.28 2.58
C THR A 48 3.43 12.48 1.79
N SER A 49 4.26 13.32 2.42
CA SER A 49 4.92 14.44 1.76
C SER A 49 5.84 13.95 0.63
N ILE A 50 6.71 12.98 0.91
CA ILE A 50 7.62 12.38 -0.08
C ILE A 50 6.84 11.69 -1.21
N SER A 51 5.74 11.02 -0.88
CA SER A 51 4.90 10.30 -1.85
C SER A 51 4.22 11.24 -2.83
N GLN A 52 3.89 12.46 -2.40
CA GLN A 52 3.30 13.50 -3.26
C GLN A 52 4.35 14.24 -4.11
N MET A 53 5.59 14.35 -3.61
CA MET A 53 6.70 14.93 -4.38
C MET A 53 7.19 13.98 -5.48
N THR A 54 7.03 12.67 -5.28
CA THR A 54 7.44 11.64 -6.24
C THR A 54 6.38 11.48 -7.34
N PRO A 55 6.76 11.47 -8.63
CA PRO A 55 5.78 11.23 -9.70
C PRO A 55 5.15 9.83 -9.58
N GLY A 56 3.85 9.73 -9.86
CA GLY A 56 3.11 8.47 -9.88
C GLY A 56 1.94 8.40 -8.89
N PRO A 57 1.31 7.22 -8.74
CA PRO A 57 0.16 7.05 -7.86
C PRO A 57 0.56 7.15 -6.38
N ILE A 58 -0.03 8.11 -5.67
CA ILE A 58 0.25 8.38 -4.24
C ILE A 58 0.08 7.10 -3.39
N ALA A 59 -0.93 6.28 -3.67
CA ALA A 59 -1.17 5.02 -2.97
C ALA A 59 0.02 4.05 -3.05
N ILE A 60 0.60 3.90 -4.24
CA ILE A 60 1.71 2.97 -4.49
C ILE A 60 2.99 3.55 -3.88
N ASN A 61 3.23 4.86 -4.04
CA ASN A 61 4.38 5.53 -3.46
C ASN A 61 4.34 5.42 -1.93
N ALA A 62 3.21 5.73 -1.30
CA ALA A 62 3.04 5.63 0.15
C ALA A 62 3.24 4.20 0.65
N ALA A 63 2.65 3.19 -0.02
CA ALA A 63 2.86 1.80 0.32
C ALA A 63 4.35 1.40 0.25
N THR A 64 5.04 1.83 -0.82
CA THR A 64 6.46 1.54 -1.03
C THR A 64 7.33 2.17 0.05
N PHE A 65 7.15 3.45 0.35
CA PHE A 65 7.93 4.15 1.37
C PHE A 65 7.65 3.66 2.79
N VAL A 66 6.39 3.34 3.11
CA VAL A 66 6.04 2.66 4.37
C VAL A 66 6.75 1.31 4.44
N GLY A 67 6.67 0.48 3.40
CA GLY A 67 7.37 -0.80 3.36
C GLY A 67 8.88 -0.67 3.56
N ILE A 68 9.51 0.33 2.91
CA ILE A 68 10.93 0.64 3.07
C ILE A 68 11.27 1.00 4.51
N LYS A 69 10.42 1.81 5.15
CA LYS A 69 10.62 2.22 6.53
C LYS A 69 10.52 1.05 7.51
N VAL A 70 9.61 0.11 7.27
CA VAL A 70 9.36 -1.02 8.18
C VAL A 70 10.35 -2.17 8.03
N ALA A 71 10.72 -2.55 6.80
CA ALA A 71 11.58 -3.72 6.56
C ALA A 71 12.61 -3.51 5.43
N GLY A 72 13.02 -2.26 5.18
CA GLY A 72 14.01 -1.91 4.16
C GLY A 72 13.50 -2.15 2.73
N ILE A 73 14.41 -2.20 1.76
CA ILE A 73 14.09 -2.33 0.33
C ILE A 73 13.16 -3.51 0.03
N TRP A 74 13.36 -4.64 0.72
CA TRP A 74 12.50 -5.82 0.59
C TRP A 74 11.09 -5.59 1.13
N GLY A 75 10.97 -4.88 2.26
CA GLY A 75 9.68 -4.44 2.78
C GLY A 75 8.94 -3.53 1.79
N GLY A 76 9.67 -2.62 1.14
CA GLY A 76 9.16 -1.78 0.06
C GLY A 76 8.53 -2.60 -1.06
N LEU A 77 9.31 -3.51 -1.66
CA LEU A 77 8.84 -4.38 -2.74
C LEU A 77 7.58 -5.18 -2.35
N ILE A 78 7.57 -5.73 -1.14
CA ILE A 78 6.46 -6.55 -0.65
C ILE A 78 5.20 -5.70 -0.43
N ALA A 79 5.35 -4.48 0.11
CA ALA A 79 4.24 -3.53 0.26
C ALA A 79 3.63 -3.15 -1.09
N THR A 80 4.49 -2.81 -2.05
CA THR A 80 4.09 -2.44 -3.42
C THR A 80 3.33 -3.58 -4.09
N ILE A 81 3.87 -4.80 -4.03
CA ILE A 81 3.23 -5.99 -4.60
C ILE A 81 1.90 -6.24 -3.90
N GLY A 82 1.86 -6.23 -2.57
CA GLY A 82 0.64 -6.44 -1.81
C GLY A 82 -0.46 -5.43 -2.17
N CYS A 83 -0.09 -4.17 -2.37
CA CYS A 83 -1.03 -3.11 -2.74
C CYS A 83 -1.59 -3.26 -4.17
N VAL A 84 -0.78 -3.72 -5.13
CA VAL A 84 -1.16 -3.79 -6.57
C VAL A 84 -1.85 -5.11 -6.92
N LEU A 85 -1.44 -6.20 -6.27
CA LEU A 85 -1.91 -7.56 -6.53
C LEU A 85 -3.44 -7.73 -6.52
N PRO A 86 -4.22 -7.20 -5.57
CA PRO A 86 -5.68 -7.35 -5.60
C PRO A 86 -6.33 -6.67 -6.82
N SER A 87 -5.91 -5.45 -7.17
CA SER A 87 -6.42 -4.75 -8.35
C SER A 87 -6.03 -5.47 -9.65
N PHE A 88 -4.81 -6.01 -9.71
CA PHE A 88 -4.31 -6.77 -10.86
C PHE A 88 -5.10 -8.07 -11.08
N ILE A 89 -5.39 -8.82 -10.01
CA ILE A 89 -6.19 -10.05 -10.08
C ILE A 89 -7.61 -9.73 -10.56
N LEU A 90 -8.26 -8.70 -9.99
CA LEU A 90 -9.60 -8.29 -10.39
C LEU A 90 -9.65 -7.88 -11.87
N LEU A 91 -8.64 -7.14 -12.34
CA LEU A 91 -8.53 -6.74 -13.75
C LEU A 91 -8.42 -7.95 -14.67
N ILE A 92 -7.56 -8.94 -14.35
CA ILE A 92 -7.39 -10.15 -15.17
C ILE A 92 -8.68 -10.96 -15.23
N ILE A 93 -9.36 -11.13 -14.09
CA ILE A 93 -10.63 -11.85 -14.04
C ILE A 93 -11.66 -11.17 -14.94
N LEU A 94 -11.82 -9.86 -14.81
CA LEU A 94 -12.74 -9.07 -15.65
C LEU A 94 -12.36 -9.16 -17.13
N ALA A 95 -11.09 -9.00 -17.47
CA ALA A 95 -10.60 -9.08 -18.83
C ALA A 95 -10.88 -10.47 -19.44
N TYR A 96 -10.65 -11.55 -18.70
CA TYR A 96 -10.95 -12.90 -19.16
C TYR A 96 -12.44 -13.09 -19.49
N TYR A 97 -13.35 -12.56 -18.68
CA TYR A 97 -14.79 -12.64 -18.97
C TYR A 97 -15.26 -11.67 -20.05
N PHE A 98 -14.59 -10.54 -20.24
CA PHE A 98 -14.97 -9.54 -21.24
C PHE A 98 -14.47 -9.90 -22.66
N PHE A 99 -13.27 -10.49 -22.77
CA PHE A 99 -12.65 -10.89 -24.04
C PHE A 99 -12.96 -12.33 -24.45
N LYS A 100 -13.79 -13.03 -23.67
CA LYS A 100 -14.33 -14.35 -23.99
C LYS A 100 -15.72 -14.21 -24.59
#